data_AF-A0A4Z0C7Y8-F1
#
_entry.id   AF-A0A4Z0C7Y8-F1
#
_cell.length_a   1.000
_cell.length_b   1.000
_cell.length_c   1.000
_cell.angle_alpha   90.00
_cell.angle_beta   90.00
_cell.angle_gamma   90.00
#
_symmetry.space_group_name_H-M   'P 1'
#
loop_
_entity.id
_entity.type
_entity.pdbx_description
1 polymer ?
#
loop_
_entity_poly.entity_id
_entity_poly.type
_entity_poly.pdbx_seq_one_letter_code
_entity_poly.pdbx_strand_id
1 'polypeptide(L)'
;MAVPPDLNRAARRRLLAVVAVVLVAHIAALEGLTRWHGETRLLKPMVAPMYTRLLEPEAPKAPPPVVAQAEAQPPPATRMQATPSLPSQSTTTLPKPKPKPKPKPKPKPEPKPEPRTEVPEPVAPPPEPPVEIANPPEPPASAVGQAPEVPPADTTAAAPATPTPSTPVTGTGTDTTATTPATESWPSDTRLRYRLGGRFRSGDLYGDARVLWQREAARYQVRVEVELTFLATVIMTSQGEVGAVSLEPQVYEEVRNGRPRGLRMGQRDLTLANGRVVPRPPGVQDTASQFVELSHRFASGRERLEVGRAVSFYLARPGQVDLWTYDIVASETLRTKLGEVEAFHLKPRPIANPRGNITAEMWFAPSLQYMPVRIRVNMGDEAHIDLLVESIEQR
;
A
#
# COMPACT_ATOMS: atom_id res chain seq x y z
N MET A 1 54.50 16.55 -53.34
CA MET A 1 53.33 15.97 -52.64
C MET A 1 52.63 15.03 -53.61
N ALA A 2 52.78 13.72 -53.43
CA ALA A 2 52.17 12.73 -54.31
C ALA A 2 50.67 12.60 -53.99
N VAL A 3 49.84 12.75 -55.00
CA VAL A 3 48.39 12.52 -54.96
C VAL A 3 48.16 11.01 -54.76
N PRO A 4 47.29 10.58 -53.82
CA PRO A 4 47.03 9.16 -53.61
C PRO A 4 46.38 8.53 -54.86
N PRO A 5 46.68 7.25 -55.16
CA PRO A 5 46.19 6.59 -56.37
C PRO A 5 44.66 6.44 -56.36
N ASP A 6 44.05 6.66 -57.52
CA ASP A 6 42.62 6.45 -57.75
C ASP A 6 42.21 5.00 -57.43
N LEU A 7 41.43 4.83 -56.36
CA LEU A 7 40.78 3.56 -56.04
C LEU A 7 39.91 3.10 -57.23
N ASN A 8 40.30 2.02 -57.89
CA ASN A 8 39.55 1.34 -58.95
C ASN A 8 38.09 1.11 -58.52
N ARG A 9 37.10 1.26 -59.41
CA ARG A 9 35.65 1.10 -59.10
C ARG A 9 35.35 -0.21 -58.36
N ALA A 10 36.06 -1.29 -58.70
CA ALA A 10 35.93 -2.58 -58.02
C ALA A 10 36.40 -2.53 -56.55
N ALA A 11 37.48 -1.81 -56.26
CA ALA A 11 37.98 -1.61 -54.90
C ALA A 11 37.01 -0.73 -54.09
N ARG A 12 36.44 0.32 -54.69
CA ARG A 12 35.40 1.14 -54.04
C ARG A 12 34.15 0.33 -53.70
N ARG A 13 33.69 -0.54 -54.60
CA ARG A 13 32.53 -1.44 -54.34
C ARG A 13 32.81 -2.44 -53.23
N ARG A 14 34.01 -3.03 -53.19
CA ARG A 14 34.43 -3.94 -52.10
C ARG A 14 34.50 -3.21 -50.76
N LEU A 15 35.07 -2.00 -50.73
CA LEU A 15 35.12 -1.17 -49.52
C LEU A 15 33.71 -0.85 -49.03
N LEU A 16 32.81 -0.41 -49.91
CA LEU A 16 31.41 -0.14 -49.57
C LEU A 16 30.69 -1.39 -49.05
N ALA A 17 30.93 -2.56 -49.64
CA ALA A 17 30.36 -3.82 -49.17
C ALA A 17 30.87 -4.17 -47.76
N VAL A 18 32.18 -4.02 -47.49
CA VAL A 18 32.76 -4.24 -46.16
C VAL A 18 32.17 -3.26 -45.15
N VAL A 19 32.09 -1.97 -45.47
CA VAL A 19 31.48 -0.96 -44.60
C VAL A 19 30.02 -1.30 -44.31
N ALA A 20 29.25 -1.69 -45.32
CA ALA A 20 27.85 -2.08 -45.14
C ALA A 20 27.72 -3.30 -44.21
N VAL A 21 28.55 -4.34 -44.40
CA VAL A 21 28.57 -5.53 -43.54
C VAL A 21 28.94 -5.17 -42.10
N VAL A 22 29.98 -4.35 -41.91
CA VAL A 22 30.40 -3.90 -40.58
C VAL A 22 29.31 -3.09 -39.91
N LEU A 23 28.62 -2.21 -40.65
CA LEU A 23 27.53 -1.39 -40.12
C LEU A 23 26.32 -2.25 -39.71
N VAL A 24 25.95 -3.25 -40.52
CA VAL A 24 24.91 -4.23 -40.16
C VAL A 24 25.30 -5.03 -38.92
N ALA A 25 26.56 -5.47 -38.80
CA ALA A 25 27.04 -6.20 -37.63
C ALA A 25 27.00 -5.32 -36.36
N HIS A 26 27.36 -4.04 -36.45
CA HIS A 26 27.25 -3.10 -35.33
C HIS A 26 25.80 -2.88 -34.92
N ILE A 27 24.88 -2.72 -35.88
CA ILE A 27 23.45 -2.57 -35.58
C ILE A 27 22.93 -3.83 -34.88
N ALA A 28 23.23 -5.02 -35.38
CA ALA A 28 22.82 -6.28 -34.76
C ALA A 28 23.40 -6.44 -33.34
N ALA A 29 24.66 -6.06 -33.13
CA ALA A 29 25.27 -6.07 -31.80
C ALA A 29 24.60 -5.07 -30.84
N LEU A 30 24.28 -3.86 -31.32
CA LEU A 30 23.59 -2.84 -30.52
C LEU A 30 22.15 -3.26 -30.18
N GLU A 31 21.44 -3.88 -31.13
CA GLU A 31 20.12 -4.47 -30.90
C GLU A 31 20.18 -5.65 -29.91
N GLY A 32 21.17 -6.53 -30.05
CA GLY A 32 21.38 -7.63 -29.10
C GLY A 32 21.66 -7.10 -27.69
N LEU A 33 22.52 -6.09 -27.58
CA LEU A 33 22.88 -5.45 -26.31
C LEU A 33 21.67 -4.76 -25.67
N THR A 34 20.88 -4.02 -26.44
CA THR A 34 19.67 -3.33 -25.93
C THR A 34 18.58 -4.31 -25.50
N ARG A 35 18.38 -5.42 -26.22
CA ARG A 35 17.45 -6.49 -25.81
C ARG A 35 17.90 -7.15 -24.52
N TRP A 36 19.18 -7.48 -24.39
CA TRP A 36 19.75 -8.06 -23.18
C TRP A 36 19.65 -7.10 -21.97
N HIS A 37 19.90 -5.81 -22.18
CA HIS A 37 19.68 -4.78 -21.15
C HIS A 37 18.19 -4.63 -20.79
N GLY A 38 17.28 -4.85 -21.74
CA GLY A 38 15.84 -4.85 -21.51
C GLY A 38 15.36 -6.02 -20.65
N GLU A 39 15.88 -7.23 -20.89
CA GLU A 39 15.53 -8.43 -20.11
C GLU A 39 16.13 -8.44 -18.70
N THR A 40 17.30 -7.81 -18.52
CA THR A 40 17.95 -7.71 -17.21
C THR A 40 17.33 -6.62 -16.33
N ARG A 41 16.65 -5.63 -16.93
CA ARG A 41 16.00 -4.55 -16.18
C ARG A 41 14.77 -5.09 -15.45
N LEU A 42 14.75 -4.89 -14.13
CA LEU A 42 13.60 -5.25 -13.29
C LEU A 42 12.33 -4.52 -13.74
N LEU A 43 12.45 -3.22 -13.99
CA LEU A 43 11.32 -2.35 -14.31
C LEU A 43 11.17 -2.14 -15.83
N LYS A 44 9.93 -2.23 -16.32
CA LYS A 44 9.55 -1.88 -17.69
C LYS A 44 9.26 -0.38 -17.79
N PRO A 45 9.61 0.33 -18.88
CA PRO A 45 9.23 1.73 -19.04
C PRO A 45 7.71 1.89 -19.20
N MET A 46 7.16 3.01 -18.72
CA MET A 46 5.77 3.44 -18.94
C MET A 46 5.71 4.87 -19.46
N VAL A 47 4.68 5.18 -20.26
CA VAL A 47 4.47 6.51 -20.83
C VAL A 47 4.04 7.49 -19.74
N ALA A 48 4.72 8.64 -19.63
CA ALA A 48 4.36 9.65 -18.65
C ALA A 48 2.97 10.25 -18.94
N PRO A 49 2.00 10.19 -18.00
CA PRO A 49 0.67 10.75 -18.20
C PRO A 49 0.67 12.28 -18.11
N MET A 50 -0.29 12.90 -18.81
CA MET A 50 -0.62 14.31 -18.65
C MET A 50 -1.73 14.45 -17.61
N TYR A 51 -1.56 15.38 -16.67
CA TYR A 51 -2.50 15.65 -15.58
C TYR A 51 -3.26 16.94 -15.85
N THR A 52 -4.59 16.88 -15.82
CA THR A 52 -5.47 17.99 -16.24
C THR A 52 -6.47 18.42 -15.19
N ARG A 53 -6.65 17.65 -14.11
CA ARG A 53 -7.59 17.94 -13.04
C ARG A 53 -6.88 18.01 -11.69
N LEU A 54 -7.15 19.04 -10.90
CA LEU A 54 -6.82 19.06 -9.47
C LEU A 54 -8.01 18.52 -8.68
N LEU A 55 -7.76 17.60 -7.74
CA LEU A 55 -8.80 17.06 -6.88
C LEU A 55 -8.98 17.95 -5.65
N GLU A 56 -10.21 18.40 -5.42
CA GLU A 56 -10.64 19.13 -4.23
C GLU A 56 -11.46 18.19 -3.33
N PRO A 57 -11.47 18.41 -1.99
CA PRO A 57 -12.30 17.60 -1.10
C PRO A 57 -13.78 17.69 -1.47
N GLU A 58 -14.42 16.55 -1.73
CA GLU A 58 -15.87 16.48 -1.90
C GLU A 58 -16.54 16.73 -0.54
N ALA A 59 -17.49 17.67 -0.49
CA ALA A 59 -18.29 17.86 0.70
C ALA A 59 -19.04 16.56 1.04
N PRO A 60 -19.15 16.18 2.33
CA PRO A 60 -19.93 15.02 2.71
C PRO A 60 -21.31 15.08 2.05
N LYS A 61 -21.69 14.06 1.27
CA LYS A 61 -23.05 13.96 0.75
C LYS A 61 -23.98 14.00 1.95
N ALA A 62 -24.73 15.09 2.08
CA ALA A 62 -25.77 15.20 3.08
C ALA A 62 -26.66 13.95 2.97
N PRO A 63 -27.02 13.29 4.08
CA PRO A 63 -28.00 12.21 4.02
C PRO A 63 -29.23 12.75 3.28
N PRO A 64 -29.86 11.95 2.39
CA PRO A 64 -31.06 12.39 1.69
C PRO A 64 -32.02 12.96 2.73
N PRO A 65 -32.71 14.08 2.44
CA PRO A 65 -33.64 14.64 3.40
C PRO A 65 -34.59 13.51 3.78
N VAL A 66 -34.59 13.16 5.06
CA VAL A 66 -35.63 12.33 5.63
C VAL A 66 -36.89 13.13 5.34
N VAL A 67 -37.64 12.71 4.31
CA VAL A 67 -38.98 13.21 4.08
C VAL A 67 -39.67 12.92 5.40
N ALA A 68 -39.94 13.98 6.17
CA ALA A 68 -40.68 13.87 7.40
C ALA A 68 -41.98 13.14 7.05
N GLN A 69 -42.05 11.86 7.38
CA GLN A 69 -43.34 11.19 7.46
C GLN A 69 -44.13 12.03 8.44
N ALA A 70 -45.19 12.62 7.93
CA ALA A 70 -46.11 13.46 8.67
C ALA A 70 -46.34 12.84 10.06
N GLU A 71 -46.08 13.63 11.10
CA GLU A 71 -46.50 13.34 12.46
C GLU A 71 -47.92 12.78 12.44
N ALA A 72 -48.06 11.52 12.80
CA ALA A 72 -49.34 10.92 13.05
C ALA A 72 -49.99 11.72 14.19
N GLN A 73 -51.07 12.42 13.88
CA GLN A 73 -51.86 13.17 14.84
C GLN A 73 -52.24 12.26 16.02
N PRO A 74 -52.11 12.70 17.27
CA PRO A 74 -52.59 11.93 18.41
C PRO A 74 -54.13 11.84 18.35
N PRO A 75 -54.73 10.68 18.72
CA PRO A 75 -56.18 10.53 18.70
C PRO A 75 -56.85 11.46 19.74
N PRO A 76 -58.09 11.90 19.49
CA PRO A 76 -58.76 12.86 20.35
C PRO A 76 -59.10 12.27 21.73
N ALA A 77 -58.84 13.07 22.76
CA ALA A 77 -59.12 12.75 24.15
C ALA A 77 -60.62 12.51 24.38
N THR A 78 -60.95 11.35 24.95
CA THR A 78 -62.31 11.06 25.42
C THR A 78 -62.54 11.81 26.73
N ARG A 79 -63.53 12.70 26.69
CA ARG A 79 -64.07 13.45 27.84
C ARG A 79 -64.82 12.48 28.75
N MET A 80 -64.30 12.21 29.95
CA MET A 80 -65.10 11.63 31.04
C MET A 80 -65.25 12.63 32.18
N GLN A 81 -66.49 12.69 32.65
CA GLN A 81 -67.05 13.68 33.56
C GLN A 81 -66.55 13.49 35.00
N ALA A 82 -66.62 14.58 35.76
CA ALA A 82 -66.29 14.64 37.16
C ALA A 82 -67.35 13.97 38.05
N THR A 83 -66.90 13.34 39.14
CA THR A 83 -67.66 13.17 40.37
C THR A 83 -66.76 13.44 41.59
N PRO A 84 -67.23 14.16 42.62
CA PRO A 84 -66.42 14.61 43.75
C PRO A 84 -66.52 13.67 44.96
N SER A 85 -65.46 13.58 45.79
CA SER A 85 -65.53 13.29 47.25
C SER A 85 -64.16 13.52 47.93
N LEU A 86 -64.18 14.31 49.02
CA LEU A 86 -63.13 14.63 50.00
C LEU A 86 -62.86 13.45 50.98
N PRO A 87 -62.05 13.59 52.07
CA PRO A 87 -60.63 13.99 52.16
C PRO A 87 -59.82 13.06 53.12
N SER A 88 -58.47 13.13 53.12
CA SER A 88 -57.67 13.15 54.37
C SER A 88 -56.16 13.27 54.11
N GLN A 89 -55.60 14.30 54.77
CA GLN A 89 -54.36 14.35 55.59
C GLN A 89 -53.12 13.61 55.04
N SER A 90 -51.93 14.21 54.94
CA SER A 90 -51.23 14.94 56.01
C SER A 90 -50.13 15.83 55.45
N THR A 91 -49.93 16.94 56.15
CA THR A 91 -48.82 17.89 56.11
C THR A 91 -47.44 17.23 56.12
N THR A 92 -46.46 17.77 55.39
CA THR A 92 -45.20 18.29 55.96
C THR A 92 -44.42 19.10 54.93
N THR A 93 -44.00 20.26 55.41
CA THR A 93 -43.28 21.38 54.83
C THR A 93 -41.87 21.06 54.33
N LEU A 94 -41.50 21.73 53.22
CA LEU A 94 -40.13 22.03 52.77
C LEU A 94 -39.33 22.71 53.91
N PRO A 95 -37.98 22.58 53.98
CA PRO A 95 -37.13 23.53 53.25
C PRO A 95 -35.76 22.99 52.75
N LYS A 96 -35.30 23.55 51.63
CA LYS A 96 -33.87 23.72 51.24
C LYS A 96 -33.44 25.15 51.72
N PRO A 97 -32.17 25.64 51.60
CA PRO A 97 -30.84 25.04 51.31
C PRO A 97 -29.66 25.64 52.15
N LYS A 98 -28.40 25.25 51.80
CA LYS A 98 -27.05 25.90 51.96
C LYS A 98 -26.11 25.32 53.05
N PRO A 99 -24.78 25.62 53.04
CA PRO A 99 -23.78 25.58 51.96
C PRO A 99 -22.45 24.85 52.37
N LYS A 100 -21.51 24.71 51.42
CA LYS A 100 -20.17 24.08 51.53
C LYS A 100 -19.26 24.62 52.67
N PRO A 101 -18.34 23.78 53.20
CA PRO A 101 -17.05 24.23 53.73
C PRO A 101 -15.85 23.84 52.84
N LYS A 102 -14.79 24.66 52.95
CA LYS A 102 -13.51 24.73 52.22
C LYS A 102 -12.51 23.59 52.53
N PRO A 103 -11.45 23.43 51.69
CA PRO A 103 -10.58 22.26 51.68
C PRO A 103 -9.48 22.29 52.76
N LYS A 104 -9.01 21.11 53.17
CA LYS A 104 -7.88 20.90 54.09
C LYS A 104 -6.64 20.36 53.37
N PRO A 105 -5.43 20.55 53.93
CA PRO A 105 -4.19 20.82 53.19
C PRO A 105 -3.36 19.57 52.81
N LYS A 106 -2.48 19.77 51.81
CA LYS A 106 -1.47 18.81 51.32
C LYS A 106 -0.45 18.41 52.40
N PRO A 107 -0.05 17.13 52.48
CA PRO A 107 1.17 16.72 53.16
C PRO A 107 2.43 17.07 52.34
N LYS A 108 3.48 17.50 53.07
CA LYS A 108 4.85 17.84 52.63
C LYS A 108 5.66 16.56 52.35
N PRO A 109 6.71 16.58 51.49
CA PRO A 109 7.32 15.37 50.93
C PRO A 109 8.32 14.70 51.89
N GLU A 110 8.35 13.36 51.85
CA GLU A 110 9.35 12.50 52.48
C GLU A 110 10.60 12.31 51.59
N PRO A 111 11.73 11.88 52.17
CA PRO A 111 13.06 12.25 51.73
C PRO A 111 13.66 11.33 50.66
N LYS A 112 14.58 11.93 49.91
CA LYS A 112 15.58 11.30 49.04
C LYS A 112 16.40 10.24 49.81
N PRO A 113 16.54 9.01 49.29
CA PRO A 113 17.62 8.13 49.72
C PRO A 113 18.94 8.55 49.05
N GLU A 114 19.96 8.70 49.89
CA GLU A 114 21.37 8.80 49.54
C GLU A 114 21.95 7.45 49.04
N PRO A 115 23.14 7.46 48.41
CA PRO A 115 23.50 6.55 47.33
C PRO A 115 23.93 5.16 47.82
N ARG A 116 23.41 4.14 47.14
CA ARG A 116 23.88 2.77 47.30
C ARG A 116 25.24 2.61 46.62
N THR A 117 26.19 2.19 47.44
CA THR A 117 27.54 1.71 47.18
C THR A 117 27.70 0.94 45.86
N GLU A 118 28.80 1.24 45.17
CA GLU A 118 29.42 0.49 44.08
C GLU A 118 29.35 -1.03 44.27
N VAL A 119 28.94 -1.72 43.22
CA VAL A 119 29.23 -3.13 42.95
C VAL A 119 29.63 -3.20 41.48
N PRO A 120 30.70 -3.93 41.13
CA PRO A 120 31.59 -3.55 40.03
C PRO A 120 31.07 -3.92 38.65
N GLU A 121 31.58 -3.14 37.70
CA GLU A 121 31.67 -3.35 36.26
C GLU A 121 31.92 -4.82 35.87
N PRO A 122 31.08 -5.42 34.99
CA PRO A 122 31.41 -6.66 34.33
C PRO A 122 32.47 -6.38 33.25
N VAL A 123 33.69 -6.82 33.54
CA VAL A 123 34.81 -6.86 32.59
C VAL A 123 34.39 -7.63 31.34
N ALA A 124 34.56 -6.99 30.18
CA ALA A 124 34.41 -7.61 28.88
C ALA A 124 35.46 -8.72 28.69
N PRO A 125 35.08 -9.93 28.23
CA PRO A 125 36.06 -10.94 27.84
C PRO A 125 36.72 -10.55 26.49
N PRO A 126 38.04 -10.78 26.33
CA PRO A 126 38.76 -10.52 25.09
C PRO A 126 38.31 -11.45 23.95
N PRO A 127 38.50 -11.05 22.68
CA PRO A 127 38.03 -11.82 21.52
C PRO A 127 38.90 -13.06 21.29
N GLU A 128 38.27 -14.24 21.22
CA GLU A 128 38.88 -15.47 20.74
C GLU A 128 39.01 -15.47 19.21
N PRO A 129 40.10 -16.04 18.65
CA PRO A 129 40.33 -16.12 17.20
C PRO A 129 39.38 -17.12 16.50
N PRO A 130 39.20 -17.00 15.17
CA PRO A 130 38.21 -17.78 14.44
C PRO A 130 38.57 -19.26 14.39
N VAL A 131 37.65 -20.11 14.84
CA VAL A 131 37.70 -21.55 14.59
C VAL A 131 37.22 -21.79 13.16
N GLU A 132 38.16 -22.26 12.35
CA GLU A 132 37.98 -22.80 11.01
C GLU A 132 37.11 -24.06 11.09
N ILE A 133 35.86 -23.97 10.62
CA ILE A 133 34.97 -25.13 10.50
C ILE A 133 34.88 -25.51 9.02
N ALA A 134 35.44 -26.69 8.79
CA ALA A 134 35.46 -27.52 7.61
C ALA A 134 34.20 -27.51 6.73
N ASN A 135 34.46 -27.64 5.43
CA ASN A 135 33.50 -27.95 4.38
C ASN A 135 32.49 -29.05 4.77
N PRO A 136 31.21 -28.92 4.36
CA PRO A 136 30.27 -30.05 4.40
C PRO A 136 30.70 -31.13 3.39
N PRO A 137 30.61 -32.42 3.73
CA PRO A 137 30.83 -33.49 2.77
C PRO A 137 29.63 -33.62 1.82
N GLU A 138 29.98 -33.90 0.58
CA GLU A 138 29.14 -34.27 -0.55
C GLU A 138 28.26 -35.50 -0.23
N PRO A 139 26.96 -35.51 -0.60
CA PRO A 139 26.13 -36.69 -0.42
C PRO A 139 26.41 -37.72 -1.54
N PRO A 140 26.55 -39.02 -1.21
CA PRO A 140 26.74 -40.04 -2.24
C PRO A 140 25.43 -40.29 -2.99
N ALA A 141 25.59 -40.43 -4.31
CA ALA A 141 24.60 -40.97 -5.22
C ALA A 141 24.17 -42.38 -4.83
N SER A 142 22.87 -42.68 -4.91
CA SER A 142 22.38 -44.04 -5.03
C SER A 142 21.02 -44.14 -5.72
N ALA A 143 21.04 -44.97 -6.75
CA ALA A 143 20.00 -45.88 -7.23
C ALA A 143 18.73 -45.29 -7.87
N VAL A 144 18.78 -45.26 -9.21
CA VAL A 144 17.63 -45.29 -10.12
C VAL A 144 16.95 -46.66 -9.99
N GLY A 145 15.72 -46.69 -9.45
CA GLY A 145 14.84 -47.84 -9.44
C GLY A 145 13.82 -47.74 -10.58
N GLN A 146 13.83 -48.75 -11.45
CA GLN A 146 12.94 -48.94 -12.60
C GLN A 146 11.45 -49.11 -12.24
N ALA A 147 10.63 -48.78 -13.24
CA ALA A 147 9.18 -48.92 -13.36
C ALA A 147 8.65 -50.34 -13.08
N PRO A 148 7.32 -50.48 -12.98
CA PRO A 148 6.65 -51.21 -14.08
C PRO A 148 5.47 -50.49 -14.72
N GLU A 149 5.43 -50.69 -16.03
CA GLU A 149 4.43 -50.40 -17.05
C GLU A 149 3.30 -51.45 -17.08
N VAL A 150 2.05 -51.04 -17.25
CA VAL A 150 0.93 -51.84 -17.80
C VAL A 150 -0.15 -50.88 -18.37
N PRO A 151 -1.02 -51.27 -19.33
CA PRO A 151 -0.94 -50.94 -20.75
C PRO A 151 -2.21 -50.19 -21.26
N PRO A 152 -2.39 -49.92 -22.58
CA PRO A 152 -3.39 -48.97 -23.07
C PRO A 152 -4.74 -49.63 -23.41
N ALA A 153 -5.80 -48.81 -23.46
CA ALA A 153 -7.04 -49.15 -24.14
C ALA A 153 -7.61 -47.93 -24.88
N ASP A 154 -7.89 -48.18 -26.14
CA ASP A 154 -8.30 -47.29 -27.21
C ASP A 154 -9.79 -46.86 -27.18
N THR A 155 -10.04 -45.76 -27.91
CA THR A 155 -11.28 -45.39 -28.63
C THR A 155 -12.50 -44.91 -27.83
N THR A 156 -12.88 -43.64 -28.03
CA THR A 156 -14.06 -43.28 -28.84
C THR A 156 -14.24 -41.76 -28.90
N ALA A 157 -14.17 -41.22 -30.11
CA ALA A 157 -14.64 -39.91 -30.48
C ALA A 157 -16.18 -39.91 -30.58
N ALA A 158 -16.85 -38.92 -29.97
CA ALA A 158 -18.22 -38.54 -30.32
C ALA A 158 -18.54 -37.13 -29.78
N ALA A 159 -18.56 -36.17 -30.70
CA ALA A 159 -19.44 -35.00 -30.69
C ALA A 159 -20.11 -34.98 -32.08
N PRO A 160 -21.27 -34.33 -32.31
CA PRO A 160 -21.98 -33.37 -31.46
C PRO A 160 -23.49 -33.66 -31.30
N ALA A 161 -24.15 -33.00 -30.34
CA ALA A 161 -25.60 -32.86 -30.35
C ALA A 161 -25.99 -31.47 -29.84
N THR A 162 -26.38 -30.61 -30.78
CA THR A 162 -27.15 -29.39 -30.55
C THR A 162 -28.55 -29.76 -30.08
N PRO A 163 -29.08 -29.04 -29.08
CA PRO A 163 -30.47 -28.62 -29.19
C PRO A 163 -30.62 -27.13 -28.88
N THR A 164 -31.15 -26.39 -29.85
CA THR A 164 -31.99 -25.21 -29.58
C THR A 164 -33.24 -25.70 -28.86
N PRO A 165 -33.79 -24.96 -27.88
CA PRO A 165 -34.94 -24.14 -28.25
C PRO A 165 -35.18 -22.85 -27.42
N SER A 166 -35.92 -21.95 -28.06
CA SER A 166 -36.93 -21.05 -27.49
C SER A 166 -36.52 -19.89 -26.58
N THR A 167 -36.64 -18.68 -27.14
CA THR A 167 -37.06 -17.48 -26.41
C THR A 167 -38.48 -17.65 -25.87
N PRO A 168 -38.70 -17.22 -24.61
CA PRO A 168 -39.91 -16.46 -24.31
C PRO A 168 -39.59 -15.13 -23.61
N VAL A 169 -40.64 -14.33 -23.60
CA VAL A 169 -40.71 -12.89 -23.37
C VAL A 169 -40.54 -12.47 -21.91
N THR A 170 -40.06 -11.23 -21.74
CA THR A 170 -40.38 -10.23 -20.71
C THR A 170 -40.86 -10.70 -19.34
N GLY A 171 -40.06 -10.40 -18.31
CA GLY A 171 -40.50 -10.43 -16.92
C GLY A 171 -39.45 -9.89 -15.96
N THR A 172 -39.57 -8.59 -15.65
CA THR A 172 -39.30 -7.95 -14.34
C THR A 172 -37.96 -8.19 -13.63
N GLY A 173 -37.22 -7.10 -13.44
CA GLY A 173 -36.44 -6.89 -12.23
C GLY A 173 -34.98 -7.32 -12.29
N THR A 174 -34.20 -6.79 -13.22
CA THR A 174 -32.75 -6.70 -13.02
C THR A 174 -32.44 -5.36 -12.40
N ASP A 175 -32.30 -5.39 -11.07
CA ASP A 175 -31.37 -4.53 -10.36
C ASP A 175 -30.05 -4.61 -11.14
N THR A 176 -29.81 -3.59 -11.96
CA THR A 176 -28.57 -3.47 -12.71
C THR A 176 -27.54 -3.06 -11.68
N THR A 177 -26.96 -4.05 -10.99
CA THR A 177 -25.60 -3.90 -10.50
C THR A 177 -24.77 -3.72 -11.74
N ALA A 178 -24.57 -2.46 -12.13
CA ALA A 178 -23.66 -2.08 -13.19
C ALA A 178 -22.34 -2.76 -12.86
N THR A 179 -22.03 -3.83 -13.60
CA THR A 179 -20.70 -4.42 -13.60
C THR A 179 -19.83 -3.41 -14.34
N THR A 180 -19.45 -2.35 -13.63
CA THR A 180 -18.37 -1.47 -14.05
C THR A 180 -17.20 -2.38 -14.38
N PRO A 181 -16.65 -2.35 -15.60
CA PRO A 181 -15.53 -3.21 -15.94
C PRO A 181 -14.46 -3.04 -14.86
N ALA A 182 -13.86 -4.13 -14.38
CA ALA A 182 -12.87 -4.16 -13.30
C ALA A 182 -11.89 -2.97 -13.33
N THR A 183 -11.40 -2.70 -14.54
CA THR A 183 -10.57 -1.59 -15.02
C THR A 183 -11.02 -0.19 -14.57
N GLU A 184 -12.32 0.08 -14.51
CA GLU A 184 -12.91 1.39 -14.22
C GLU A 184 -13.22 1.60 -12.74
N SER A 185 -13.12 0.55 -11.91
CA SER A 185 -13.17 0.69 -10.46
C SER A 185 -11.87 1.23 -9.85
N TRP A 186 -10.76 1.16 -10.58
CA TRP A 186 -9.45 1.66 -10.14
C TRP A 186 -9.32 3.17 -10.40
N PRO A 187 -8.55 3.90 -9.57
CA PRO A 187 -8.35 5.33 -9.77
C PRO A 187 -7.74 5.61 -11.14
N SER A 188 -8.10 6.76 -11.73
CA SER A 188 -7.44 7.29 -12.91
C SER A 188 -5.96 7.57 -12.63
N ASP A 189 -5.15 7.79 -13.66
CA ASP A 189 -3.75 8.21 -13.48
C ASP A 189 -3.71 9.39 -12.51
N THR A 190 -2.98 9.21 -11.40
CA THR A 190 -3.07 10.09 -10.24
C THR A 190 -1.68 10.43 -9.73
N ARG A 191 -1.43 11.71 -9.45
CA ARG A 191 -0.19 12.23 -8.87
C ARG A 191 -0.46 12.96 -7.56
N LEU A 192 0.12 12.47 -6.47
CA LEU A 192 0.09 13.12 -5.16
C LEU A 192 1.44 13.75 -4.90
N ARG A 193 1.43 15.00 -4.41
CA ARG A 193 2.63 15.66 -3.86
C ARG A 193 2.43 15.88 -2.38
N TYR A 194 3.49 15.63 -1.61
CA TYR A 194 3.53 15.77 -0.17
C TYR A 194 4.66 16.69 0.24
N ARG A 195 4.40 17.48 1.28
CA ARG A 195 5.46 18.10 2.06
C ARG A 195 5.91 17.12 3.13
N LEU A 196 7.20 17.10 3.35
CA LEU A 196 7.81 16.27 4.37
C LEU A 196 8.31 17.17 5.50
N GLY A 197 7.86 16.86 6.71
CA GLY A 197 8.45 17.35 7.95
C GLY A 197 8.86 16.18 8.84
N GLY A 198 9.61 16.42 9.90
CA GLY A 198 9.93 15.36 10.84
C GLY A 198 11.07 15.73 11.78
N ARG A 199 11.57 14.73 12.49
CA ARG A 199 12.70 14.86 13.40
C ARG A 199 13.66 13.70 13.17
N PHE A 200 14.95 13.99 13.21
CA PHE A 200 16.02 12.99 13.32
C PHE A 200 16.93 13.39 14.46
N ARG A 201 16.92 12.60 15.54
CA ARG A 201 17.60 12.90 16.80
C ARG A 201 17.18 14.29 17.29
N SER A 202 18.10 15.24 17.38
CA SER A 202 17.83 16.63 17.80
C SER A 202 17.45 17.56 16.64
N GLY A 203 17.67 17.18 15.39
CA GLY A 203 17.47 18.04 14.22
C GLY A 203 16.11 17.87 13.55
N ASP A 204 15.57 18.94 12.98
CA ASP A 204 14.39 18.86 12.12
C ASP A 204 14.75 18.22 10.77
N LEU A 205 13.82 17.44 10.22
CA LEU A 205 13.88 16.93 8.86
C LEU A 205 12.87 17.66 7.98
N TYR A 206 13.29 17.95 6.76
CA TYR A 206 12.45 18.55 5.73
C TYR A 206 12.69 17.85 4.40
N GLY A 207 11.74 18.02 3.48
CA GLY A 207 11.84 17.50 2.12
C GLY A 207 10.50 17.49 1.43
N ASP A 208 10.42 16.66 0.39
CA ASP A 208 9.20 16.42 -0.35
C ASP A 208 9.05 14.96 -0.73
N ALA A 209 7.82 14.58 -1.07
CA ALA A 209 7.57 13.27 -1.64
C ALA A 209 6.51 13.36 -2.73
N ARG A 210 6.57 12.40 -3.65
CA ARG A 210 5.67 12.27 -4.76
C ARG A 210 5.22 10.83 -4.90
N VAL A 211 3.93 10.62 -5.09
CA VAL A 211 3.36 9.32 -5.48
C VAL A 211 2.76 9.47 -6.85
N LEU A 212 3.14 8.59 -7.77
CA LEU A 212 2.64 8.52 -9.13
C LEU A 212 1.99 7.15 -9.32
N TRP A 213 0.68 7.15 -9.55
CA TRP A 213 -0.06 6.00 -10.03
C TRP A 213 -0.38 6.20 -11.51
N GLN A 214 -0.07 5.19 -12.31
CA GLN A 214 -0.40 5.19 -13.73
C GLN A 214 -0.79 3.79 -14.20
N ARG A 215 -1.70 3.74 -15.17
CA ARG A 215 -2.19 2.49 -15.73
C ARG A 215 -2.25 2.56 -17.26
N GLU A 216 -1.74 1.51 -17.90
CA GLU A 216 -1.79 1.32 -19.34
C GLU A 216 -2.44 -0.04 -19.64
N ALA A 217 -3.70 -0.01 -20.09
CA ALA A 217 -4.55 -1.19 -20.20
C ALA A 217 -4.61 -1.97 -18.86
N ALA A 218 -4.13 -3.21 -18.83
CA ALA A 218 -4.08 -4.04 -17.63
C ALA A 218 -2.81 -3.83 -16.80
N ARG A 219 -1.79 -3.12 -17.31
CA ARG A 219 -0.53 -2.92 -16.59
C ARG A 219 -0.57 -1.67 -15.74
N TYR A 220 0.05 -1.72 -14.57
CA TYR A 220 0.22 -0.54 -13.72
C TYR A 220 1.67 -0.26 -13.36
N GLN A 221 1.91 0.98 -12.94
CA GLN A 221 3.06 1.34 -12.13
C GLN A 221 2.66 2.28 -11.00
N VAL A 222 3.13 1.96 -9.79
CA VAL A 222 3.20 2.93 -8.69
C VAL A 222 4.65 3.33 -8.52
N ARG A 223 4.92 4.64 -8.47
CA ARG A 223 6.25 5.16 -8.17
C ARG A 223 6.15 6.16 -7.02
N VAL A 224 6.88 5.90 -5.95
CA VAL A 224 6.98 6.74 -4.76
C VAL A 224 8.40 7.29 -4.70
N GLU A 225 8.53 8.61 -4.74
CA GLU A 225 9.79 9.32 -4.62
C GLU A 225 9.77 10.09 -3.30
N VAL A 226 10.78 9.90 -2.46
CA VAL A 226 10.95 10.60 -1.19
C VAL A 226 12.34 11.22 -1.20
N GLU A 227 12.38 12.54 -1.06
CA GLU A 227 13.61 13.32 -0.99
C GLU A 227 13.70 13.96 0.39
N LEU A 228 14.68 13.52 1.18
CA LEU A 228 15.00 14.10 2.49
C LEU A 228 16.21 15.01 2.31
N THR A 229 16.02 16.31 2.52
CA THR A 229 17.06 17.32 2.32
C THR A 229 18.33 16.95 3.08
N PHE A 230 19.45 16.87 2.36
CA PHE A 230 20.80 16.52 2.87
C PHE A 230 20.98 15.10 3.44
N LEU A 231 19.93 14.27 3.52
CA LEU A 231 20.00 12.99 4.24
C LEU A 231 19.91 11.78 3.31
N ALA A 232 18.87 11.71 2.49
CA ALA A 232 18.63 10.55 1.63
C ALA A 232 17.61 10.82 0.52
N THR A 233 17.75 10.06 -0.56
CA THR A 233 16.73 9.94 -1.60
C THR A 233 16.31 8.47 -1.68
N VAL A 234 15.01 8.22 -1.65
CA VAL A 234 14.42 6.89 -1.77
C VAL A 234 13.40 6.90 -2.90
N ILE A 235 13.59 6.03 -3.88
CA ILE A 235 12.63 5.81 -4.97
C ILE A 235 12.14 4.39 -4.85
N MET A 236 10.83 4.19 -4.71
CA MET A 236 10.19 2.87 -4.69
C MET A 236 9.30 2.75 -5.91
N THR A 237 9.43 1.68 -6.68
CA THR A 237 8.62 1.42 -7.87
C THR A 237 8.02 0.02 -7.78
N SER A 238 6.71 -0.06 -7.95
CA SER A 238 5.95 -1.30 -8.10
C SER A 238 5.38 -1.38 -9.50
N GLN A 239 5.46 -2.56 -10.12
CA GLN A 239 4.84 -2.85 -11.40
C GLN A 239 4.19 -4.22 -11.39
N GLY A 240 3.09 -4.32 -12.12
CA GLY A 240 2.35 -5.56 -12.28
C GLY A 240 1.09 -5.35 -13.09
N GLU A 241 0.09 -6.16 -12.78
CA GLU A 241 -1.20 -6.14 -13.45
C GLU A 241 -2.32 -5.69 -12.51
N VAL A 242 -3.33 -5.07 -13.10
CA VAL A 242 -4.54 -4.61 -12.43
C VAL A 242 -5.56 -5.72 -12.52
N GLY A 243 -5.72 -6.46 -11.43
CA GLY A 243 -6.72 -7.50 -11.31
C GLY A 243 -8.12 -6.92 -11.09
N ALA A 244 -9.12 -7.81 -11.13
CA ALA A 244 -10.51 -7.41 -10.95
C ALA A 244 -10.81 -6.81 -9.58
N VAL A 245 -10.11 -7.30 -8.56
CA VAL A 245 -10.35 -6.94 -7.16
C VAL A 245 -9.10 -6.44 -6.45
N SER A 246 -7.90 -6.78 -6.93
CA SER A 246 -6.63 -6.47 -6.26
C SER A 246 -5.55 -6.19 -7.29
N LEU A 247 -4.55 -5.41 -6.93
CA LEU A 247 -3.32 -5.31 -7.68
C LEU A 247 -2.56 -6.63 -7.60
N GLU A 248 -1.95 -7.02 -8.72
CA GLU A 248 -1.08 -8.18 -8.82
C GLU A 248 0.34 -7.71 -9.11
N PRO A 249 1.12 -7.32 -8.08
CA PRO A 249 2.50 -6.94 -8.28
C PRO A 249 3.30 -8.12 -8.84
N GLN A 250 4.22 -7.79 -9.74
CA GLN A 250 5.15 -8.72 -10.37
C GLN A 250 6.60 -8.33 -10.05
N VAL A 251 6.88 -7.03 -9.93
CA VAL A 251 8.21 -6.52 -9.60
C VAL A 251 8.09 -5.34 -8.65
N TYR A 252 8.94 -5.33 -7.62
CA TYR A 252 9.16 -4.18 -6.75
C TYR A 252 10.65 -3.86 -6.67
N GLU A 253 10.99 -2.58 -6.79
CA GLU A 253 12.35 -2.06 -6.67
C GLU A 253 12.36 -0.82 -5.77
N GLU A 254 13.27 -0.78 -4.79
CA GLU A 254 13.62 0.41 -4.03
C GLU A 254 15.07 0.81 -4.32
N VAL A 255 15.30 2.09 -4.59
CA VAL A 255 16.63 2.68 -4.76
C VAL A 255 16.84 3.68 -3.65
N ARG A 256 17.73 3.37 -2.71
CA ARG A 256 18.09 4.26 -1.61
C ARG A 256 19.50 4.78 -1.81
N ASN A 257 19.65 6.09 -1.96
CA ASN A 257 20.94 6.77 -2.19
C ASN A 257 21.74 6.09 -3.33
N GLY A 258 21.05 5.79 -4.44
CA GLY A 258 21.63 5.14 -5.62
C GLY A 258 21.85 3.62 -5.50
N ARG A 259 21.51 3.00 -4.37
CA ARG A 259 21.67 1.55 -4.16
C ARG A 259 20.33 0.84 -4.39
N PRO A 260 20.17 0.06 -5.47
CA PRO A 260 18.94 -0.65 -5.76
C PRO A 260 18.82 -1.94 -4.92
N ARG A 261 17.60 -2.26 -4.51
CA ARG A 261 17.20 -3.54 -3.93
C ARG A 261 15.80 -3.83 -4.43
N GLY A 262 15.53 -5.06 -4.83
CA GLY A 262 14.22 -5.39 -5.37
C GLY A 262 13.85 -6.83 -5.10
N LEU A 263 12.63 -7.16 -5.44
CA LEU A 263 12.10 -8.51 -5.40
C LEU A 263 11.24 -8.75 -6.63
N ARG A 264 11.18 -10.01 -7.07
CA ARG A 264 10.28 -10.47 -8.13
C ARG A 264 9.19 -11.32 -7.51
N MET A 265 7.96 -11.17 -7.99
CA MET A 265 6.81 -11.96 -7.56
C MET A 265 6.34 -12.80 -8.74
N GLY A 266 6.68 -14.08 -8.73
CA GLY A 266 6.18 -15.07 -9.69
C GLY A 266 4.73 -15.44 -9.38
N GLN A 267 4.19 -16.44 -10.09
CA GLN A 267 2.80 -16.87 -9.86
C GLN A 267 2.61 -17.58 -8.51
N ARG A 268 3.61 -18.33 -8.04
CA ARG A 268 3.51 -19.15 -6.82
C ARG A 268 4.54 -18.80 -5.75
N ASP A 269 5.52 -17.99 -6.10
CA ASP A 269 6.69 -17.67 -5.27
C ASP A 269 7.14 -16.20 -5.42
N LEU A 270 7.98 -15.75 -4.48
CA LEU A 270 8.70 -14.49 -4.54
C LEU A 270 10.20 -14.74 -4.40
N THR A 271 10.99 -14.10 -5.26
CA THR A 271 12.45 -14.04 -5.13
C THR A 271 12.82 -12.73 -4.47
N LEU A 272 13.31 -12.81 -3.23
CA LEU A 272 13.71 -11.66 -2.42
C LEU A 272 15.06 -11.09 -2.86
N ALA A 273 15.43 -9.90 -2.37
CA ALA A 273 16.68 -9.22 -2.73
C ALA A 273 17.94 -10.00 -2.32
N ASN A 274 17.84 -10.91 -1.36
CA ASN A 274 18.93 -11.78 -0.93
C ASN A 274 18.97 -13.11 -1.70
N GLY A 275 18.19 -13.27 -2.77
CA GLY A 275 18.11 -14.48 -3.59
C GLY A 275 17.23 -15.59 -2.99
N ARG A 276 16.72 -15.43 -1.77
CA ARG A 276 15.84 -16.43 -1.15
C ARG A 276 14.49 -16.45 -1.85
N VAL A 277 14.02 -17.65 -2.16
CA VAL A 277 12.68 -17.89 -2.71
C VAL A 277 11.73 -18.25 -1.57
N VAL A 278 10.56 -17.62 -1.53
CA VAL A 278 9.50 -17.88 -0.53
C VAL A 278 8.15 -18.06 -1.24
N PRO A 279 7.18 -18.79 -0.68
CA PRO A 279 5.84 -18.92 -1.26
C PRO A 279 5.16 -17.55 -1.44
N ARG A 280 4.32 -17.41 -2.46
CA ARG A 280 3.48 -16.22 -2.69
C ARG A 280 2.15 -16.31 -1.95
N PRO A 281 1.94 -15.51 -0.89
CA PRO A 281 0.64 -15.44 -0.26
C PRO A 281 -0.37 -14.78 -1.21
N PRO A 282 -1.66 -15.15 -1.12
CA PRO A 282 -2.71 -14.54 -1.92
C PRO A 282 -2.84 -13.05 -1.60
N GLY A 283 -2.98 -12.23 -2.64
CA GLY A 283 -3.16 -10.78 -2.50
C GLY A 283 -1.97 -10.03 -1.91
N VAL A 284 -0.76 -10.62 -1.95
CA VAL A 284 0.48 -9.95 -1.50
C VAL A 284 0.69 -8.64 -2.26
N GLN A 285 1.01 -7.60 -1.51
CA GLN A 285 1.35 -6.26 -2.00
C GLN A 285 2.80 -5.93 -1.67
N ASP A 286 3.34 -4.89 -2.28
CA ASP A 286 4.62 -4.31 -1.88
C ASP A 286 4.44 -2.92 -1.24
N THR A 287 5.55 -2.34 -0.79
CA THR A 287 5.56 -1.06 -0.06
C THR A 287 4.94 0.09 -0.85
N ALA A 288 5.00 0.06 -2.18
CA ALA A 288 4.42 1.11 -3.03
C ALA A 288 2.98 0.77 -3.43
N SER A 289 2.70 -0.47 -3.84
CA SER A 289 1.35 -0.87 -4.29
C SER A 289 0.30 -0.83 -3.18
N GLN A 290 0.70 -1.00 -1.91
CA GLN A 290 -0.22 -1.01 -0.77
C GLN A 290 -1.12 0.23 -0.69
N PHE A 291 -0.61 1.40 -1.09
CA PHE A 291 -1.36 2.65 -0.98
C PHE A 291 -2.56 2.65 -1.93
N VAL A 292 -2.33 2.22 -3.18
CA VAL A 292 -3.38 2.14 -4.19
C VAL A 292 -4.33 0.98 -3.90
N GLU A 293 -3.81 -0.16 -3.46
CA GLU A 293 -4.63 -1.32 -3.04
C GLU A 293 -5.57 -0.95 -1.90
N LEU A 294 -5.09 -0.30 -0.83
CA LEU A 294 -5.92 0.09 0.30
C LEU A 294 -6.95 1.16 -0.10
N SER A 295 -6.55 2.18 -0.87
CA SER A 295 -7.47 3.16 -1.43
C SER A 295 -8.61 2.49 -2.20
N HIS A 296 -8.29 1.54 -3.09
CA HIS A 296 -9.30 0.80 -3.85
C HIS A 296 -10.20 -0.05 -2.95
N ARG A 297 -9.65 -0.77 -1.98
CA ARG A 297 -10.44 -1.57 -1.04
C ARG A 297 -11.45 -0.74 -0.27
N PHE A 298 -11.06 0.45 0.20
CA PHE A 298 -11.98 1.35 0.89
C PHE A 298 -13.00 1.98 -0.07
N ALA A 299 -12.56 2.47 -1.23
CA ALA A 299 -13.45 3.09 -2.22
C ALA A 299 -14.50 2.13 -2.78
N SER A 300 -14.13 0.87 -2.97
CA SER A 300 -15.04 -0.20 -3.45
C SER A 300 -15.93 -0.80 -2.35
N GLY A 301 -15.74 -0.39 -1.09
CA GLY A 301 -16.45 -0.96 0.06
C GLY A 301 -16.07 -2.40 0.40
N ARG A 302 -15.02 -2.95 -0.24
CA ARG A 302 -14.44 -4.27 0.11
C ARG A 302 -13.89 -4.28 1.52
N GLU A 303 -13.40 -3.13 1.96
CA GLU A 303 -13.09 -2.90 3.37
C GLU A 303 -13.73 -1.63 3.88
N ARG A 304 -14.22 -1.66 5.13
CA ARG A 304 -14.88 -0.50 5.74
C ARG A 304 -13.87 0.37 6.44
N LEU A 305 -13.79 1.64 6.03
CA LEU A 305 -12.98 2.65 6.69
C LEU A 305 -13.74 3.22 7.90
N GLU A 306 -13.78 2.46 8.99
CA GLU A 306 -14.52 2.77 10.22
C GLU A 306 -13.64 2.56 11.46
N VAL A 307 -13.75 3.44 12.45
CA VAL A 307 -12.99 3.34 13.71
C VAL A 307 -13.32 2.04 14.46
N GLY A 308 -12.28 1.37 14.97
CA GLY A 308 -12.38 0.09 15.66
C GLY A 308 -12.31 -1.14 14.74
N ARG A 309 -12.28 -0.94 13.42
CA ARG A 309 -12.00 -2.00 12.44
C ARG A 309 -10.50 -2.18 12.23
N ALA A 310 -10.14 -3.25 11.55
CA ALA A 310 -8.77 -3.52 11.14
C ALA A 310 -8.75 -4.09 9.71
N VAL A 311 -7.66 -3.83 8.99
CA VAL A 311 -7.40 -4.38 7.66
C VAL A 311 -6.08 -5.15 7.67
N SER A 312 -6.06 -6.32 7.04
CA SER A 312 -4.88 -7.17 6.96
C SER A 312 -4.51 -7.54 5.53
N PHE A 313 -3.22 -7.57 5.23
CA PHE A 313 -2.69 -8.03 3.95
C PHE A 313 -1.22 -8.41 4.07
N TYR A 314 -0.76 -9.29 3.18
CA TYR A 314 0.66 -9.63 3.10
C TYR A 314 1.42 -8.50 2.41
N LEU A 315 2.51 -8.07 3.03
CA LEU A 315 3.42 -7.06 2.49
C LEU A 315 4.78 -7.69 2.21
N ALA A 316 5.16 -7.73 0.94
CA ALA A 316 6.48 -8.10 0.46
C ALA A 316 7.40 -6.89 0.48
N ARG A 317 8.43 -6.96 1.33
CA ARG A 317 9.56 -6.04 1.35
C ARG A 317 10.80 -6.77 0.81
N PRO A 318 11.85 -6.07 0.36
CA PRO A 318 13.01 -6.72 -0.28
C PRO A 318 13.67 -7.84 0.53
N GLY A 319 13.52 -7.84 1.86
CA GLY A 319 14.10 -8.88 2.72
C GLY A 319 13.12 -9.93 3.30
N GLN A 320 11.81 -9.71 3.25
CA GLN A 320 10.78 -10.58 3.86
C GLN A 320 9.38 -10.33 3.32
N VAL A 321 8.52 -11.32 3.52
CA VAL A 321 7.06 -11.19 3.36
C VAL A 321 6.42 -11.41 4.73
N ASP A 322 5.67 -10.42 5.21
CA ASP A 322 5.03 -10.46 6.52
C ASP A 322 3.53 -10.16 6.36
N LEU A 323 2.68 -10.71 7.23
CA LEU A 323 1.29 -10.29 7.34
C LEU A 323 1.24 -8.99 8.16
N TRP A 324 0.75 -7.91 7.56
CA TRP A 324 0.53 -6.64 8.24
C TRP A 324 -0.94 -6.49 8.58
N THR A 325 -1.21 -5.95 9.76
CA THR A 325 -2.55 -5.59 10.21
C THR A 325 -2.54 -4.15 10.67
N TYR A 326 -3.45 -3.35 10.12
CA TYR A 326 -3.64 -1.96 10.47
C TYR A 326 -4.97 -1.80 11.19
N ASP A 327 -4.93 -1.22 12.39
CA ASP A 327 -6.11 -0.83 13.15
C ASP A 327 -6.52 0.59 12.74
N ILE A 328 -7.82 0.79 12.50
CA ILE A 328 -8.39 2.12 12.25
C ILE A 328 -8.73 2.72 13.62
N VAL A 329 -7.87 3.59 14.12
CA VAL A 329 -7.87 4.00 15.53
C VAL A 329 -8.60 5.31 15.80
N ALA A 330 -8.72 6.19 14.81
CA ALA A 330 -9.37 7.49 14.97
C ALA A 330 -9.88 8.05 13.64
N SER A 331 -10.84 8.96 13.70
CA SER A 331 -11.11 9.95 12.64
C SER A 331 -10.61 11.31 13.13
N GLU A 332 -9.79 11.98 12.32
CA GLU A 332 -9.12 13.22 12.68
C GLU A 332 -9.27 14.25 11.55
N THR A 333 -9.49 15.52 11.91
CA THR A 333 -9.46 16.63 10.96
C THR A 333 -8.03 17.11 10.76
N LEU A 334 -7.50 16.95 9.55
CA LEU A 334 -6.16 17.37 9.14
C LEU A 334 -6.21 18.74 8.45
N ARG A 335 -5.29 19.63 8.80
CA ARG A 335 -5.11 20.93 8.11
C ARG A 335 -4.11 20.79 6.97
N THR A 336 -4.60 20.77 5.75
CA THR A 336 -3.80 20.58 4.53
C THR A 336 -3.83 21.84 3.66
N LYS A 337 -3.04 21.85 2.57
CA LYS A 337 -3.17 22.91 1.54
C LYS A 337 -4.47 22.81 0.74
N LEU A 338 -5.18 21.69 0.85
CA LEU A 338 -6.50 21.46 0.25
C LEU A 338 -7.65 21.85 1.20
N GLY A 339 -7.34 22.48 2.34
CA GLY A 339 -8.31 22.83 3.39
C GLY A 339 -8.29 21.85 4.57
N GLU A 340 -9.33 21.93 5.40
CA GLU A 340 -9.56 20.98 6.49
C GLU A 340 -10.17 19.69 5.93
N VAL A 341 -9.50 18.56 6.14
CA VAL A 341 -9.87 17.27 5.58
C VAL A 341 -10.04 16.26 6.72
N GLU A 342 -11.22 15.66 6.83
CA GLU A 342 -11.43 14.52 7.72
C GLU A 342 -10.73 13.28 7.15
N ALA A 343 -9.94 12.60 7.98
CA ALA A 343 -9.21 11.41 7.58
C ALA A 343 -9.14 10.38 8.71
N PHE A 344 -9.18 9.11 8.33
CA PHE A 344 -9.14 7.98 9.25
C PHE A 344 -7.70 7.49 9.45
N HIS A 345 -7.26 7.47 10.70
CA HIS A 345 -5.92 7.07 11.11
C HIS A 345 -5.79 5.55 11.21
N LEU A 346 -4.92 4.98 10.39
CA LEU A 346 -4.52 3.58 10.40
C LEU A 346 -3.17 3.43 11.09
N LYS A 347 -3.13 2.61 12.13
CA LYS A 347 -1.93 2.30 12.89
C LYS A 347 -1.55 0.82 12.74
N PRO A 348 -0.30 0.49 12.36
CA PRO A 348 0.12 -0.90 12.22
C PRO A 348 0.23 -1.57 13.59
N ARG A 349 -0.19 -2.83 13.66
CA ARG A 349 0.12 -3.71 14.79
C ARG A 349 1.60 -4.12 14.77
N PRO A 350 2.20 -4.42 15.92
CA PRO A 350 3.51 -5.05 15.97
C PRO A 350 3.50 -6.37 15.17
N ILE A 351 4.55 -6.56 14.37
CA ILE A 351 4.74 -7.77 13.57
C ILE A 351 5.52 -8.75 14.44
N ALA A 352 5.23 -10.06 14.32
CA ALA A 352 5.87 -11.10 15.14
C ALA A 352 7.39 -11.11 15.01
N ASN A 353 7.92 -10.93 13.80
CA ASN A 353 9.36 -11.00 13.50
C ASN A 353 9.82 -9.76 12.72
N PRO A 354 9.83 -8.56 13.34
CA PRO A 354 10.12 -7.32 12.63
C PRO A 354 11.61 -7.25 12.27
N ARG A 355 11.91 -6.94 11.00
CA ARG A 355 13.26 -6.56 10.57
C ARG A 355 13.40 -5.04 10.64
N GLY A 356 13.95 -4.58 11.77
CA GLY A 356 14.08 -3.17 12.08
C GLY A 356 12.85 -2.60 12.79
N ASN A 357 12.92 -1.32 13.11
CA ASN A 357 11.94 -0.58 13.90
C ASN A 357 11.13 0.41 13.04
N ILE A 358 11.09 0.18 11.73
CA ILE A 358 10.38 1.06 10.78
C ILE A 358 8.91 0.65 10.72
N THR A 359 8.03 1.58 11.06
CA THR A 359 6.57 1.44 10.95
C THR A 359 5.99 2.63 10.21
N ALA A 360 4.93 2.41 9.45
CA ALA A 360 4.22 3.47 8.74
C ALA A 360 2.78 3.54 9.24
N GLU A 361 2.34 4.70 9.68
CA GLU A 361 0.95 5.04 9.94
C GLU A 361 0.40 5.82 8.75
N MET A 362 -0.89 5.67 8.46
CA MET A 362 -1.53 6.25 7.28
C MET A 362 -2.84 6.91 7.63
N TRP A 363 -3.20 8.00 6.96
CA TRP A 363 -4.50 8.64 7.09
C TRP A 363 -5.20 8.64 5.74
N PHE A 364 -6.39 8.06 5.66
CA PHE A 364 -7.18 7.97 4.44
C PHE A 364 -8.39 8.89 4.51
N ALA A 365 -8.62 9.71 3.47
CA ALA A 365 -9.71 10.68 3.44
C ALA A 365 -10.81 10.27 2.45
N PRO A 366 -12.02 9.92 2.90
CA PRO A 366 -13.14 9.59 2.01
C PRO A 366 -13.49 10.71 1.02
N SER A 367 -13.42 11.98 1.46
CA SER A 367 -13.70 13.18 0.64
C SER A 367 -12.69 13.37 -0.51
N LEU A 368 -11.55 12.71 -0.46
CA LEU A 368 -10.53 12.71 -1.50
C LEU A 368 -10.38 11.32 -2.11
N GLN A 369 -11.51 10.67 -2.42
CA GLN A 369 -11.56 9.35 -3.07
C GLN A 369 -10.80 8.25 -2.29
N TYR A 370 -10.82 8.32 -0.96
CA TYR A 370 -10.06 7.41 -0.10
C TYR A 370 -8.56 7.40 -0.40
N MET A 371 -7.97 8.54 -0.74
CA MET A 371 -6.52 8.68 -0.93
C MET A 371 -5.79 8.81 0.41
N PRO A 372 -4.53 8.36 0.51
CA PRO A 372 -3.70 8.58 1.69
C PRO A 372 -3.27 10.06 1.74
N VAL A 373 -3.86 10.83 2.64
CA VAL A 373 -3.59 12.28 2.77
C VAL A 373 -2.47 12.61 3.75
N ARG A 374 -2.11 11.64 4.60
CA ARG A 374 -0.96 11.74 5.49
C ARG A 374 -0.31 10.37 5.66
N ILE A 375 1.01 10.34 5.71
CA ILE A 375 1.77 9.13 6.02
C ILE A 375 2.84 9.51 7.05
N ARG A 376 2.85 8.82 8.19
CA ARG A 376 3.87 9.02 9.21
C ARG A 376 4.75 7.78 9.30
N VAL A 377 6.02 7.91 8.97
CA VAL A 377 7.01 6.84 9.07
C VAL A 377 7.82 7.04 10.34
N ASN A 378 7.71 6.11 11.28
CA ASN A 378 8.52 6.08 12.49
C ASN A 378 9.70 5.12 12.29
N MET A 379 10.89 5.52 12.68
CA MET A 379 12.14 4.74 12.59
C MET A 379 12.72 4.58 14.00
N GLY A 380 12.04 3.76 14.81
CA GLY A 380 12.27 3.70 16.26
C GLY A 380 11.96 5.01 16.96
N ASP A 381 12.61 5.22 18.09
CA ASP A 381 12.42 6.43 18.91
C ASP A 381 13.29 7.61 18.45
N GLU A 382 14.28 7.36 17.59
CA GLU A 382 15.25 8.36 17.17
C GLU A 382 14.75 9.27 16.05
N ALA A 383 13.82 8.80 15.22
CA ALA A 383 13.42 9.56 14.04
C ALA A 383 11.99 9.25 13.59
N HIS A 384 11.32 10.29 13.09
CA HIS A 384 10.07 10.15 12.37
C HIS A 384 10.01 11.14 11.22
N ILE A 385 9.26 10.75 10.20
CA ILE A 385 8.97 11.53 9.02
C ILE A 385 7.45 11.60 8.91
N ASP A 386 6.92 12.80 8.66
CA ASP A 386 5.51 13.08 8.46
C ASP A 386 5.31 13.69 7.08
N LEU A 387 4.60 12.95 6.23
CA LEU A 387 4.24 13.34 4.87
C LEU A 387 2.81 13.82 4.91
N LEU A 388 2.57 15.09 4.58
CA LEU A 388 1.22 15.64 4.48
C LEU A 388 0.95 16.08 3.04
N VAL A 389 -0.20 15.69 2.50
CA VAL A 389 -0.57 15.99 1.12
C VAL A 389 -0.66 17.50 0.89
N GLU A 390 -0.14 17.92 -0.26
CA GLU A 390 -0.21 19.30 -0.75
C GLU A 390 -1.12 19.44 -1.95
N SER A 391 -1.09 18.48 -2.87
CA SER A 391 -1.91 18.48 -4.07
C SER A 391 -2.13 17.06 -4.57
N ILE A 392 -3.29 16.85 -5.19
CA ILE A 392 -3.69 15.61 -5.83
C ILE A 392 -4.14 15.96 -7.24
N GLU A 393 -3.47 15.43 -8.25
CA GLU A 393 -3.77 15.70 -9.65
C GLU A 393 -4.17 14.41 -10.36
N GLN A 394 -5.18 14.48 -11.21
CA GLN A 394 -5.70 13.35 -11.97
C GLN A 394 -5.76 13.67 -13.47
N ARG A 395 -5.70 12.64 -14.29
CA ARG A 395 -5.97 12.75 -15.73
C ARG A 395 -7.45 13.02 -16.00
#